data_AF-A0A0F9CDP8-F1
#
_entry.id   AF-A0A0F9CDP8-F1
#
_cell.length_a   1.000
_cell.length_b   1.000
_cell.length_c   1.000
_cell.angle_alpha   90.00
_cell.angle_beta   90.00
_cell.angle_gamma   90.00
#
_symmetry.space_group_name_H-M   'P 1'
#
loop_
_entity.id
_entity.type
_entity.pdbx_description
1 polymer ?
#
loop_
_entity_poly.entity_id
_entity_poly.type
_entity_poly.pdbx_seq_one_letter_code
_entity_poly.pdbx_strand_id
1 'polypeptide(L)' 'MEIGEKRYIGDGVYAEYDGYHLVLTTGSSLNEKPENRVYLDTQVRNALRRILVNIAFGAVFGKD' A
#
# COMPACT_ATOMS: atom_id res chain seq x y z
N MET A 1 -11.59 -3.14 3.11
CA MET A 1 -11.43 -3.09 1.65
C MET A 1 -12.00 -4.39 1.15
N GLU A 2 -12.99 -4.32 0.27
CA GLU A 2 -13.62 -5.50 -0.34
C GLU A 2 -12.71 -6.09 -1.43
N ILE A 3 -12.94 -7.35 -1.80
CA ILE A 3 -12.17 -7.99 -2.88
C ILE A 3 -12.43 -7.26 -4.19
N GLY A 4 -11.36 -6.86 -4.89
CA GLY A 4 -11.44 -6.08 -6.13
C GLY A 4 -11.72 -4.58 -5.94
N GLU A 5 -11.91 -4.10 -4.70
CA GLU A 5 -12.04 -2.67 -4.43
C GLU A 5 -10.67 -1.99 -4.58
N LYS A 6 -10.55 -1.09 -5.57
CA LYS A 6 -9.39 -0.21 -5.74
C LYS A 6 -9.55 1.06 -4.90
N ARG A 7 -8.55 1.35 -4.07
CA ARG A 7 -8.50 2.56 -3.23
C ARG A 7 -7.27 3.40 -3.53
N TYR A 8 -7.48 4.69 -3.81
CA TYR A 8 -6.39 5.66 -3.92
C TYR A 8 -5.76 5.91 -2.54
N ILE A 9 -4.43 5.82 -2.44
CA ILE A 9 -3.70 5.99 -1.18
C ILE A 9 -2.71 7.17 -1.18
N GLY A 10 -2.71 7.97 -2.25
CA GLY A 10 -1.81 9.12 -2.44
C GLY A 10 -0.74 8.88 -3.50
N ASP A 11 -0.13 9.97 -3.99
CA ASP A 11 1.03 9.96 -4.90
C ASP A 11 0.85 9.12 -6.19
N GLY A 12 -0.35 9.11 -6.75
CA GLY A 12 -0.64 8.29 -7.94
C GLY A 12 -0.62 6.77 -7.68
N VAL A 13 -0.73 6.35 -6.42
CA VAL A 13 -0.73 4.95 -5.99
C VAL A 13 -2.14 4.51 -5.59
N TYR A 14 -2.49 3.30 -6.04
CA TYR A 14 -3.73 2.61 -5.72
C TYR A 14 -3.43 1.28 -5.04
N ALA A 15 -4.26 0.90 -4.08
CA ALA A 15 -4.23 -0.39 -3.40
C ALA A 15 -5.48 -1.21 -3.74
N GLU A 16 -5.29 -2.50 -4.02
CA GLU A 16 -6.36 -3.47 -4.29
C GLU A 16 -6.09 -4.78 -3.53
N TYR A 17 -7.13 -5.46 -3.07
CA TYR A 17 -7.02 -6.78 -2.45
C TYR A 17 -7.68 -7.80 -3.38
N ASP A 18 -6.91 -8.75 -3.92
CA ASP A 18 -7.40 -9.74 -4.90
C ASP A 18 -8.01 -11.00 -4.25
N GLY A 19 -8.09 -11.03 -2.91
CA GLY A 19 -8.49 -12.19 -2.12
C GLY A 19 -7.32 -12.91 -1.46
N TYR A 20 -6.09 -12.70 -1.92
CA TYR A 20 -4.86 -13.32 -1.42
C TYR A 20 -3.74 -12.31 -1.13
N HIS A 21 -3.54 -11.32 -2.00
CA HIS A 21 -2.47 -10.33 -1.95
C HIS A 21 -3.02 -8.92 -1.84
N LEU A 22 -2.21 -8.03 -1.25
CA LEU A 22 -2.38 -6.59 -1.43
C LEU A 22 -1.54 -6.16 -2.63
N VAL A 23 -2.20 -5.66 -3.66
CA VAL A 23 -1.59 -5.18 -4.91
C VAL A 23 -1.48 -3.67 -4.84
N LEU A 24 -0.27 -3.16 -4.98
CA LEU A 24 -0.02 -1.73 -5.14
C LEU A 24 0.27 -1.43 -6.60
N THR A 25 -0.53 -0.55 -7.18
CA THR A 25 -0.38 -0.12 -8.58
C THR A 25 -0.04 1.35 -8.60
N THR A 26 1.08 1.69 -9.23
CA THR A 26 1.43 3.09 -9.54
C THR A 26 1.06 3.38 -10.98
N GLY A 27 0.28 4.44 -11.22
CA GLY A 27 -0.21 4.77 -12.55
C GLY A 27 -0.59 6.24 -12.63
N SER A 28 0.17 7.02 -13.41
CA SER A 28 -0.25 8.36 -13.83
C SER A 28 -1.45 8.22 -14.77
N SER A 29 -2.45 9.07 -14.61
CA SER A 29 -3.66 9.16 -15.45
C SER A 29 -3.40 9.60 -16.91
N LEU A 30 -2.16 9.48 -17.40
CA LEU A 30 -1.80 9.72 -18.79
C LEU A 30 -1.27 8.40 -19.38
N ASN A 31 -2.16 7.79 -20.17
CA ASN A 31 -1.90 6.85 -21.25
C ASN A 31 -0.42 6.43 -21.43
N GLU A 32 -0.15 5.13 -21.28
CA GLU A 32 1.06 4.43 -21.75
C GLU A 32 2.32 4.39 -20.86
N LYS A 33 2.21 4.40 -19.52
CA LYS A 33 3.37 4.02 -18.68
C LYS A 33 3.16 2.70 -17.93
N PRO A 34 4.21 1.87 -17.82
CA PRO A 34 4.11 0.56 -17.20
C PRO A 34 3.55 0.70 -15.78
N GLU A 35 2.41 0.07 -15.54
CA GLU A 35 1.86 -0.09 -14.20
C GLU A 35 2.86 -0.92 -13.40
N ASN A 36 3.67 -0.27 -12.57
CA ASN A 36 4.49 -1.01 -11.62
C ASN A 36 3.53 -1.59 -10.58
N ARG A 37 3.34 -2.91 -10.65
CA ARG A 37 2.54 -3.68 -9.71
C ARG A 37 3.47 -4.34 -8.71
N VAL A 38 3.31 -4.01 -7.44
CA VAL A 38 3.98 -4.69 -6.33
C VAL A 38 2.98 -5.58 -5.63
N TYR A 39 3.21 -6.88 -5.67
CA TYR A 39 2.44 -7.85 -4.91
C TYR A 39 3.11 -8.03 -3.54
N LEU A 40 2.37 -7.75 -2.48
CA LEU A 40 2.84 -7.98 -1.12
C LEU A 40 2.31 -9.32 -0.61
N ASP A 41 3.23 -10.27 -0.44
CA ASP A 41 2.94 -11.53 0.25
C ASP A 41 2.47 -11.29 1.67
N THR A 42 1.69 -12.24 2.21
CA THR A 42 1.10 -12.15 3.55
C THR A 42 2.15 -11.85 4.63
N GLN A 43 3.33 -12.48 4.57
CA GLN A 43 4.41 -12.25 5.53
C GLN A 43 4.99 -10.83 5.41
N VAL A 44 5.22 -10.34 4.19
CA VAL A 44 5.71 -9.00 3.92
C VAL A 44 4.70 -7.94 4.35
N ARG A 45 3.40 -8.16 4.08
CA ARG A 45 2.30 -7.32 4.55
C ARG A 45 2.28 -7.22 6.08
N ASN A 46 2.47 -8.35 6.78
CA ASN A 46 2.52 -8.37 8.24
C ASN A 46 3.75 -7.62 8.79
N ALA A 47 4.91 -7.77 8.15
CA ALA A 47 6.11 -7.02 8.50
C ALA A 47 5.94 -5.50 8.27
N LEU A 48 5.38 -5.12 7.11
CA LEU A 48 5.07 -3.73 6.79
C LEU A 48 4.13 -3.11 7.83
N ARG A 49 3.09 -3.84 8.25
CA ARG A 49 2.18 -3.38 9.31
C ARG A 49 2.93 -3.11 10.62
N ARG A 50 3.87 -3.97 11.03
CA ARG A 50 4.68 -3.75 12.24
C ARG A 50 5.55 -2.49 12.12
N ILE A 51 6.18 -2.29 10.96
CA ILE A 51 7.00 -1.09 10.68
C ILE A 51 6.12 0.17 10.74
N LEU A 52 4.95 0.16 10.07
CA LEU A 52 4.04 1.30 10.06
C LEU A 52 3.48 1.62 11.44
N VAL A 53 3.16 0.60 12.26
CA VAL A 53 2.81 0.79 13.68
C VAL A 53 3.96 1.49 14.40
N ASN A 54 5.19 1.00 14.28
CA ASN A 54 6.34 1.64 14.92
C ASN A 54 6.57 3.09 14.43
N ILE A 55 6.35 3.38 13.15
CA ILE A 55 6.45 4.74 12.60
C ILE A 55 5.34 5.64 13.16
N ALA A 56 4.08 5.16 13.18
CA ALA A 56 2.95 5.93 13.70
C ALA A 56 3.10 6.21 15.20
N PHE A 57 3.53 5.23 15.98
CA PHE A 57 3.79 5.40 17.41
C PHE A 57 5.05 6.25 17.67
N GLY A 58 6.12 6.07 16.90
CA GLY A 58 7.33 6.90 16.97
C GLY A 58 7.06 8.37 16.61
N ALA A 59 6.13 8.64 15.70
CA ALA A 59 5.68 9.99 15.37
C ALA A 59 4.76 10.61 16.45
N VAL A 60 4.03 9.78 17.21
CA VAL A 60 3.14 10.24 18.30
C VAL A 60 3.91 10.49 19.60
N PHE A 61 5.03 9.81 19.84
CA PHE A 61 5.81 9.91 21.08
C PHE A 61 7.23 10.47 20.91
N GLY A 62 7.58 10.92 19.71
CA GLY A 62 8.91 11.43 19.37
C GLY A 62 8.93 12.91 19.03
N LYS A 63 8.61 13.77 20.01
CA LYS A 63 9.11 15.15 20.17
C LYS A 63 8.39 15.82 21.35
N ASP A 64 9.00 15.70 22.52
CA ASP A 64 9.05 16.77 23.52
C ASP A 64 10.49 17.32 23.53
#